data_AF-A0A4Q5YSC0-F1
#
_entry.id   AF-A0A4Q5YSC0-F1
#
_cell.length_a   1.000
_cell.length_b   1.000
_cell.length_c   1.000
_cell.angle_alpha   90.00
_cell.angle_beta   90.00
_cell.angle_gamma   90.00
#
_symmetry.space_group_name_H-M   'P 1'
#
loop_
_entity.id
_entity.type
_entity.pdbx_description
1 polymer ?
#
loop_
_entity_poly.entity_id
_entity_poly.type
_entity_poly.pdbx_seq_one_letter_code
_entity_poly.pdbx_strand_id
1 'polypeptide(L)'
;MNTNQITGVELCALDAFGVPLYISEGENEMSVFNLACEFCRLHSYNGWREHTHGLYLLRGGIDRSEDLIFGLLEVPELPEVLDKITGLLLAYNRSGEGVFAVCRQYGENYRDFVLRSLANDCAALVKATDRYISGRGQSHVWIAEQLSGKRVMIIHF
;
A
#
# COMPACT_ATOMS: atom_id res chain seq x y z
N MET A 1 -13.20 -26.21 -7.88
CA MET A 1 -14.02 -24.99 -8.05
C MET A 1 -13.10 -23.83 -7.75
N ASN A 2 -12.62 -23.15 -8.79
CA ASN A 2 -11.77 -21.97 -8.65
C ASN A 2 -12.65 -20.81 -8.22
N THR A 3 -12.60 -20.45 -6.93
CA THR A 3 -12.99 -19.11 -6.49
C THR A 3 -11.99 -18.14 -7.10
N ASN A 4 -12.35 -17.56 -8.24
CA ASN A 4 -11.77 -16.30 -8.70
C ASN A 4 -12.03 -15.28 -7.59
N GLN A 5 -11.06 -15.11 -6.70
CA GLN A 5 -10.98 -13.90 -5.89
C GLN A 5 -10.84 -12.76 -6.90
N ILE A 6 -11.85 -11.92 -6.96
CA ILE A 6 -11.78 -10.65 -7.67
C ILE A 6 -10.79 -9.80 -6.88
N THR A 7 -9.52 -9.92 -7.21
CA THR A 7 -8.47 -9.00 -6.76
C THR A 7 -8.79 -7.68 -7.46
N GLY A 8 -9.54 -6.79 -6.81
CA GLY A 8 -9.93 -5.48 -7.37
C GLY A 8 -8.77 -4.48 -7.54
N VAL A 9 -7.54 -4.97 -7.49
CA VAL A 9 -6.31 -4.30 -7.91
C VAL A 9 -5.84 -5.07 -9.15
N GLU A 10 -6.01 -4.48 -10.33
CA GLU A 10 -5.50 -5.07 -11.56
C GLU A 10 -4.08 -4.54 -11.83
N LEU A 11 -3.24 -5.37 -12.44
CA LEU A 11 -2.00 -4.90 -13.06
C LEU A 11 -2.40 -4.00 -14.22
N CYS A 12 -2.29 -2.68 -14.05
CA CYS A 12 -2.75 -1.75 -15.07
C CYS A 12 -1.62 -1.25 -15.97
N ALA A 13 -0.38 -1.14 -15.49
CA ALA A 13 0.72 -0.64 -16.31
C ALA A 13 2.09 -1.18 -15.85
N LEU A 14 3.09 -1.06 -16.73
CA LEU A 14 4.51 -1.11 -16.36
C LEU A 14 5.06 0.32 -16.38
N ASP A 15 5.96 0.65 -15.47
CA ASP A 15 6.76 1.87 -15.65
C ASP A 15 7.71 1.75 -16.86
N ALA A 16 8.37 2.86 -17.20
CA ALA A 16 9.36 2.91 -18.28
C ALA A 16 10.55 1.93 -18.13
N PHE A 17 10.67 1.25 -16.98
CA PHE A 17 11.74 0.31 -16.63
C PHE A 17 11.20 -1.11 -16.34
N GLY A 18 9.89 -1.35 -16.50
CA GLY A 18 9.27 -2.66 -16.32
C GLY A 18 8.75 -2.97 -14.91
N VAL A 19 8.66 -1.99 -14.00
CA VAL A 19 8.07 -2.18 -12.66
C VAL A 19 6.54 -2.22 -12.76
N PRO A 20 5.89 -3.28 -12.27
CA PRO A 20 4.43 -3.39 -12.16
C PRO A 20 3.81 -2.22 -11.38
N LEU A 21 2.82 -1.56 -11.99
CA LEU A 21 1.99 -0.54 -11.38
C LEU A 21 0.56 -1.08 -11.20
N TYR A 22 0.12 -1.08 -9.95
CA TYR A 22 -1.16 -1.60 -9.49
C TYR A 22 -2.03 -0.42 -9.04
N ILE A 23 -3.11 -0.13 -9.78
CA ILE A 23 -3.95 1.06 -9.57
C ILE A 23 -5.42 0.65 -9.43
N SER A 24 -6.25 1.62 -9.05
CA SER A 24 -7.71 1.38 -8.96
C SER A 24 -8.34 1.36 -10.36
N GLU A 25 -9.36 0.53 -10.54
CA GLU A 25 -10.14 0.47 -11.78
C GLU A 25 -10.69 1.86 -12.16
N GLY A 26 -10.48 2.27 -13.41
CA GLY A 26 -10.92 3.58 -13.92
C GLY A 26 -9.96 4.75 -13.68
N GLU A 27 -8.83 4.54 -13.00
CA GLU A 27 -7.79 5.55 -12.85
C GLU A 27 -7.07 5.86 -14.16
N ASN A 28 -6.64 7.11 -14.31
CA ASN A 28 -5.77 7.49 -15.43
C ASN A 28 -4.34 7.03 -15.16
N GLU A 29 -3.90 5.99 -15.87
CA GLU A 29 -2.57 5.39 -15.77
C GLU A 29 -1.44 6.42 -15.82
N MET A 30 -1.49 7.40 -16.74
CA MET A 30 -0.43 8.41 -16.90
C MET A 30 -0.34 9.35 -15.69
N SER A 31 -1.48 9.80 -15.16
CA SER A 31 -1.52 10.65 -13.96
C SER A 31 -0.99 9.92 -12.74
N VAL A 32 -1.41 8.66 -12.57
CA VAL A 32 -0.97 7.80 -11.47
C VAL A 32 0.51 7.47 -11.58
N PHE A 33 1.00 7.22 -12.79
CA PHE A 33 2.40 6.98 -13.08
C PHE A 33 3.30 8.18 -12.75
N ASN A 34 2.90 9.39 -13.12
CA ASN A 34 3.66 10.60 -12.81
C ASN A 34 3.72 10.84 -11.29
N LEU A 35 2.62 10.61 -10.59
CA LEU A 35 2.54 10.73 -9.15
C LEU A 35 3.43 9.70 -8.43
N ALA A 36 3.41 8.45 -8.89
CA ALA A 36 4.33 7.39 -8.47
C ALA A 36 5.80 7.81 -8.61
N CYS A 37 6.18 8.31 -9.78
CA CYS A 37 7.54 8.78 -10.04
C CYS A 37 7.94 9.95 -9.13
N GLU A 38 7.03 10.89 -8.92
CA GLU A 38 7.27 12.05 -8.06
C GLU A 38 7.44 11.64 -6.59
N PHE A 39 6.57 10.77 -6.09
CA PHE A 39 6.65 10.21 -4.74
C PHE A 39 8.00 9.52 -4.51
N CYS A 40 8.41 8.62 -5.41
CA CYS A 40 9.68 7.92 -5.28
C CYS A 40 10.90 8.86 -5.35
N ARG A 41 10.82 9.94 -6.14
CA ARG A 41 11.86 10.98 -6.21
C ARG A 41 11.95 11.79 -4.91
N LEU A 42 10.81 12.16 -4.32
CA LEU A 42 10.72 13.00 -3.12
C LEU A 42 11.28 12.29 -1.88
N HIS A 43 11.03 10.98 -1.74
CA HIS A 43 11.43 10.25 -0.54
C HIS A 43 12.89 9.78 -0.50
N SER A 44 13.74 10.27 -1.42
CA SER A 44 15.20 10.02 -1.42
C SER A 44 15.57 8.55 -1.25
N TYR A 45 14.74 7.64 -1.75
CA TYR A 45 15.09 6.24 -1.84
C TYR A 45 16.11 6.08 -2.97
N ASN A 46 17.34 6.55 -2.79
CA ASN A 46 18.42 6.29 -3.74
C ASN A 46 18.55 4.76 -3.90
N GLY A 47 18.36 4.26 -5.12
CA GLY A 47 18.34 2.82 -5.41
C GLY A 47 16.98 2.13 -5.25
N TRP A 48 15.86 2.85 -5.02
CA TRP A 48 14.55 2.19 -4.90
C TRP A 48 14.21 1.32 -6.08
N ARG A 49 14.60 1.71 -7.30
CA ARG A 49 14.37 0.91 -8.50
C ARG A 49 15.14 -0.40 -8.52
N GLU A 50 16.26 -0.48 -7.82
CA GLU A 50 17.05 -1.72 -7.67
C GLU A 50 16.39 -2.68 -6.67
N HIS A 51 15.47 -2.17 -5.85
CA HIS A 51 14.85 -2.89 -4.75
C HIS A 51 13.33 -2.94 -4.84
N THR A 52 12.68 -2.22 -5.78
CA THR A 52 11.24 -2.14 -5.92
C THR A 52 10.81 -2.98 -7.10
N HIS A 53 9.98 -3.95 -6.79
CA HIS A 53 9.47 -4.95 -7.70
C HIS A 53 7.99 -4.76 -8.02
N GLY A 54 7.34 -3.79 -7.39
CA GLY A 54 5.97 -3.39 -7.70
C GLY A 54 5.55 -2.15 -6.92
N LEU A 55 4.62 -1.38 -7.48
CA LEU A 55 4.05 -0.21 -6.84
C LEU A 55 2.52 -0.29 -6.84
N TYR A 56 1.95 -0.17 -5.66
CA TYR A 56 0.52 -0.05 -5.40
C TYR A 56 0.20 1.41 -5.18
N LEU A 57 -0.76 1.95 -5.92
CA LEU A 57 -1.16 3.33 -5.81
C LEU A 57 -2.67 3.42 -5.78
N LEU A 58 -3.21 3.69 -4.59
CA LEU A 58 -4.63 3.72 -4.34
C LEU A 58 -5.02 5.10 -3.83
N ARG A 59 -5.90 5.79 -4.57
CA ARG A 59 -6.54 7.02 -4.07
C ARG A 59 -7.54 6.68 -2.97
N GLY A 60 -7.82 7.61 -2.07
CA GLY A 60 -8.96 7.52 -1.17
C GLY A 60 -10.24 8.07 -1.81
N GLY A 61 -11.36 7.35 -1.69
CA GLY A 61 -12.71 7.89 -1.83
C GLY A 61 -13.15 8.29 -3.25
N ILE A 62 -14.39 8.79 -3.33
CA ILE A 62 -15.05 9.19 -4.59
C ILE A 62 -14.62 10.59 -5.05
N ASP A 63 -14.09 11.42 -4.14
CA ASP A 63 -13.95 12.84 -4.39
C ASP A 63 -12.76 13.42 -3.59
N ARG A 64 -11.53 13.30 -4.11
CA ARG A 64 -10.40 14.26 -3.93
C ARG A 64 -9.09 13.85 -4.60
N SER A 65 -8.34 14.86 -5.00
CA SER A 65 -7.16 14.78 -5.85
C SER A 65 -5.85 14.38 -5.15
N GLU A 66 -5.81 14.29 -3.81
CA GLU A 66 -4.52 14.32 -3.06
C GLU A 66 -4.35 13.30 -1.91
N ASP A 67 -5.39 12.57 -1.50
CA ASP A 67 -5.26 11.53 -0.45
C ASP A 67 -4.90 10.18 -1.08
N LEU A 68 -3.64 9.77 -0.95
CA LEU A 68 -3.04 8.70 -1.75
C LEU A 68 -2.27 7.72 -0.87
N ILE A 69 -2.65 6.45 -0.95
CA ILE A 69 -1.90 5.34 -0.37
C ILE A 69 -0.91 4.82 -1.40
N PHE A 70 0.37 4.84 -1.06
CA PHE A 70 1.44 4.23 -1.87
C PHE A 70 1.97 2.98 -1.18
N GLY A 71 1.89 1.81 -1.80
CA GLY A 71 2.55 0.58 -1.36
C GLY A 71 3.71 0.23 -2.27
N LEU A 72 4.95 0.30 -1.78
CA LEU A 72 6.13 -0.16 -2.50
C LEU A 72 6.42 -1.61 -2.11
N LEU A 73 6.42 -2.51 -3.10
CA LEU A 73 6.80 -3.90 -2.92
C LEU A 73 8.31 -4.05 -3.18
N GLU A 74 9.04 -4.55 -2.19
CA GLU A 74 10.49 -4.71 -2.24
C GLU A 74 10.98 -6.15 -2.47
N VAL A 75 10.05 -7.02 -2.87
CA VAL A 75 10.31 -8.41 -3.23
C VAL A 75 9.63 -8.72 -4.57
N PRO A 76 10.19 -9.64 -5.39
CA PRO A 76 9.67 -9.92 -6.73
C PRO A 76 8.18 -10.22 -6.79
N GLU A 77 7.67 -10.93 -5.79
CA GLU A 77 6.28 -11.34 -5.68
C GLU A 77 5.79 -11.09 -4.26
N LEU A 78 4.55 -10.60 -4.13
CA LEU A 78 3.90 -10.49 -2.83
C LEU A 78 3.70 -11.92 -2.28
N PRO A 79 4.20 -12.23 -1.08
CA PRO A 79 3.96 -13.55 -0.49
C PRO A 79 2.46 -13.78 -0.32
N GLU A 80 1.95 -14.95 -0.71
CA GLU A 80 0.51 -15.29 -0.66
C GLU A 80 -0.12 -15.01 0.72
N VAL A 81 0.65 -15.23 1.78
CA VAL A 81 0.20 -14.98 3.16
C VAL A 81 -0.06 -13.49 3.46
N LEU A 82 0.53 -12.61 2.66
CA LEU A 82 0.39 -11.15 2.70
C LEU A 82 -0.63 -10.63 1.66
N ASP A 83 -1.26 -11.48 0.84
CA ASP A 83 -2.21 -11.03 -0.20
C ASP A 83 -3.36 -10.20 0.37
N LYS A 84 -3.76 -10.48 1.61
CA LYS A 84 -4.80 -9.73 2.31
C LYS A 84 -4.48 -8.23 2.46
N ILE A 85 -3.21 -7.82 2.42
CA ILE A 85 -2.84 -6.41 2.43
C ILE A 85 -3.45 -5.66 1.26
N THR A 86 -3.44 -6.23 0.06
CA THR A 86 -4.02 -5.58 -1.11
C THR A 86 -5.51 -5.30 -0.90
N GLY A 87 -6.24 -6.25 -0.29
CA GLY A 87 -7.64 -6.07 0.10
C GLY A 87 -7.86 -4.99 1.18
N LEU A 88 -6.95 -4.89 2.15
CA LEU A 88 -6.98 -3.83 3.17
C LEU A 88 -6.78 -2.45 2.54
N LEU A 89 -5.75 -2.32 1.69
CA LEU A 89 -5.45 -1.07 0.99
C LEU A 89 -6.65 -0.64 0.11
N LEU A 90 -7.30 -1.57 -0.58
CA LEU A 90 -8.55 -1.33 -1.32
C LEU A 90 -9.71 -0.89 -0.42
N ALA A 91 -9.84 -1.46 0.78
CA ALA A 91 -10.90 -1.09 1.71
C ALA A 91 -10.75 0.36 2.20
N TYR A 92 -9.52 0.80 2.47
CA TYR A 92 -9.22 2.20 2.81
C TYR A 92 -9.50 3.15 1.65
N ASN A 93 -9.25 2.73 0.41
CA ASN A 93 -9.69 3.48 -0.76
C ASN A 93 -11.22 3.66 -0.75
N ARG A 94 -11.98 2.56 -0.75
CA ARG A 94 -13.43 2.61 -0.99
C ARG A 94 -14.24 3.18 0.18
N SER A 95 -13.77 2.96 1.40
CA SER A 95 -14.57 3.18 2.62
C SER A 95 -13.82 3.93 3.73
N GLY A 96 -12.55 4.29 3.51
CA GLY A 96 -11.69 4.87 4.54
C GLY A 96 -12.28 6.10 5.21
N GLU A 97 -12.92 7.01 4.47
CA GLU A 97 -13.58 8.20 5.02
C GLU A 97 -14.78 7.85 5.92
N GLY A 98 -15.58 6.87 5.51
CA GLY A 98 -16.71 6.39 6.30
C GLY A 98 -16.24 5.75 7.61
N VAL A 99 -15.16 4.96 7.55
CA VAL A 99 -14.55 4.39 8.75
C VAL A 99 -13.92 5.49 9.61
N PHE A 100 -13.28 6.49 9.02
CA PHE A 100 -12.72 7.64 9.75
C PHE A 100 -13.79 8.42 10.50
N ALA A 101 -14.94 8.70 9.88
CA ALA A 101 -16.04 9.42 10.52
C ALA A 101 -16.55 8.73 11.80
N VAL A 102 -16.44 7.40 11.87
CA VAL A 102 -16.94 6.59 12.99
C VAL A 102 -15.83 6.26 14.00
N CYS A 103 -14.63 5.96 13.53
CA CYS A 103 -13.56 5.35 14.32
C CYS A 103 -12.38 6.29 14.63
N ARG A 104 -12.44 7.56 14.20
CA ARG A 104 -11.40 8.54 14.54
C ARG A 104 -11.30 8.73 16.05
N GLN A 105 -10.07 8.90 16.52
CA GLN A 105 -9.81 9.31 17.88
C GLN A 105 -9.91 10.85 18.00
N TYR A 106 -10.09 11.36 19.21
CA TYR A 106 -10.27 12.80 19.42
C TYR A 106 -9.03 13.57 18.95
N GLY A 107 -9.24 14.49 17.99
CA GLY A 107 -8.18 15.32 17.40
C GLY A 107 -7.33 14.62 16.32
N GLU A 108 -7.66 13.39 15.94
CA GLU A 108 -6.97 12.64 14.88
C GLU A 108 -7.37 13.17 13.50
N ASN A 109 -6.38 13.44 12.65
CA ASN A 109 -6.62 13.74 11.23
C ASN A 109 -6.71 12.45 10.40
N TYR A 110 -7.18 12.56 9.15
CA TYR A 110 -7.42 11.39 8.31
C TYR A 110 -6.16 10.55 8.05
N ARG A 111 -5.02 11.21 7.80
CA ARG A 111 -3.72 10.55 7.62
C ARG A 111 -3.32 9.71 8.83
N ASP A 112 -3.38 10.30 10.03
CA ASP A 112 -3.00 9.61 11.26
C ASP A 112 -3.91 8.41 11.55
N PHE A 113 -5.20 8.56 11.25
CA PHE A 113 -6.18 7.48 11.31
C PHE A 113 -5.83 6.34 10.35
N VAL A 114 -5.55 6.64 9.07
CA VAL A 114 -5.23 5.62 8.06
C VAL A 114 -3.94 4.90 8.43
N LEU A 115 -2.88 5.62 8.80
CA LEU A 115 -1.61 5.03 9.21
C LEU A 115 -1.74 4.17 10.48
N ARG A 116 -2.53 4.61 11.46
CA ARG A 116 -2.82 3.81 12.66
C ARG A 116 -3.56 2.52 12.32
N SER A 117 -4.58 2.63 11.49
CA SER A 117 -5.45 1.51 11.17
C SER A 117 -4.71 0.49 10.29
N LEU A 118 -3.95 0.94 9.28
CA LEU A 118 -3.04 0.11 8.50
C LEU A 118 -1.99 -0.60 9.36
N ALA A 119 -1.39 0.11 10.33
CA ALA A 119 -0.41 -0.51 11.23
C ALA A 119 -1.03 -1.64 12.06
N ASN A 120 -2.24 -1.44 12.57
CA ASN A 120 -2.97 -2.46 13.33
C ASN A 120 -3.32 -3.67 12.46
N ASP A 121 -3.82 -3.43 11.24
CA ASP A 121 -4.19 -4.51 10.32
C ASP A 121 -2.97 -5.31 9.87
N CYS A 122 -1.85 -4.63 9.56
CA CYS A 122 -0.58 -5.29 9.23
C CYS A 122 -0.07 -6.12 10.41
N ALA A 123 -0.11 -5.58 11.63
CA ALA A 123 0.30 -6.30 12.83
C ALA A 123 -0.56 -7.56 13.08
N ALA A 124 -1.87 -7.46 12.88
CA ALA A 124 -2.78 -8.59 12.99
C ALA A 124 -2.49 -9.66 11.91
N LEU A 125 -2.19 -9.23 10.68
CA LEU A 125 -1.88 -10.13 9.57
C LEU A 125 -0.57 -10.89 9.79
N VAL A 126 0.53 -10.18 10.12
CA VAL A 126 1.85 -10.82 10.26
C VAL A 126 1.93 -11.73 11.48
N LYS A 127 1.20 -11.41 12.56
CA LYS A 127 1.09 -12.24 13.77
C LYS A 127 0.56 -13.64 13.49
N ALA A 128 -0.19 -13.85 12.41
CA ALA A 128 -0.70 -15.18 12.05
C ALA A 128 0.38 -16.13 11.50
N THR A 129 1.60 -15.62 11.23
CA THR A 129 2.60 -16.33 10.40
C THR A 129 3.92 -16.59 11.11
N ASP A 130 4.25 -15.83 12.16
CA ASP A 130 5.57 -15.78 12.84
C ASP A 130 6.81 -15.62 11.94
N ARG A 131 6.61 -15.40 10.63
CA ARG A 131 7.66 -15.23 9.62
C ARG A 131 7.92 -13.77 9.31
N TYR A 132 6.91 -12.93 9.48
CA TYR A 132 6.95 -11.52 9.15
C TYR A 132 6.76 -10.67 10.39
N ILE A 133 7.31 -9.47 10.35
CA ILE A 133 7.11 -8.42 11.33
C ILE A 133 6.63 -7.16 10.61
N SER A 134 5.90 -6.32 11.33
CA SER A 134 5.45 -5.02 10.82
C SER A 134 5.82 -3.91 11.79
N GLY A 135 5.97 -2.69 11.27
CA GLY A 135 6.17 -1.51 12.08
C GLY A 135 5.57 -0.25 11.45
N ARG A 136 5.58 0.83 12.23
CA ARG A 136 5.06 2.13 11.84
C ARG A 136 6.14 3.20 12.05
N GLY A 137 6.39 3.99 11.01
CA GLY A 137 7.10 5.25 11.09
C GLY A 137 6.12 6.44 11.16
N GLN A 138 6.66 7.66 11.12
CA GLN A 138 5.85 8.88 11.20
C GLN A 138 4.84 8.99 10.04
N SER A 139 5.24 8.60 8.84
CA SER A 139 4.47 8.76 7.61
C SER A 139 4.19 7.44 6.88
N HIS A 140 4.54 6.30 7.47
CA HIS A 140 4.52 5.02 6.76
C HIS A 140 4.33 3.82 7.68
N VAL A 141 3.91 2.71 7.09
CA VAL A 141 3.84 1.37 7.68
C VAL A 141 4.74 0.47 6.86
N TRP A 142 5.45 -0.48 7.46
CA TRP A 142 6.32 -1.39 6.75
C TRP A 142 6.15 -2.82 7.23
N ILE A 143 6.49 -3.77 6.36
CA ILE A 143 6.53 -5.21 6.65
C ILE A 143 7.88 -5.75 6.21
N ALA A 144 8.49 -6.59 7.04
CA ALA A 144 9.77 -7.23 6.76
C ALA A 144 9.74 -8.71 7.17
N GLU A 145 10.61 -9.52 6.56
CA GLU A 145 10.85 -10.88 7.03
C GLU A 145 11.61 -10.85 8.36
N GLN A 146 11.12 -11.59 9.35
CA GLN A 146 11.60 -11.53 10.73
C GLN A 146 13.06 -11.96 10.90
N LEU A 147 13.48 -13.00 10.16
CA LEU A 147 14.81 -13.58 10.29
C LEU A 147 15.89 -12.76 9.58
N SER A 148 15.59 -12.30 8.37
CA SER A 148 16.58 -11.59 7.54
C SER A 148 16.54 -10.07 7.71
N GLY A 149 15.45 -9.53 8.25
CA GLY A 149 15.20 -8.09 8.31
C GLY A 149 14.94 -7.45 6.93
N LYS A 150 14.86 -8.26 5.85
CA LYS A 150 14.59 -7.74 4.52
C LYS A 150 13.16 -7.22 4.45
N ARG A 151 13.01 -5.98 3.98
CA ARG A 151 11.72 -5.34 3.80
C ARG A 151 10.98 -6.00 2.64
N VAL A 152 9.71 -6.29 2.86
CA VAL A 152 8.79 -6.87 1.89
C VAL A 152 7.96 -5.76 1.27
N MET A 153 7.42 -4.88 2.10
CA MET A 153 6.58 -3.77 1.64
C MET A 153 6.74 -2.55 2.55
N ILE A 154 6.62 -1.36 1.96
CA ILE A 154 6.43 -0.10 2.68
C ILE A 154 5.24 0.66 2.12
N ILE A 155 4.36 1.11 3.01
CA ILE A 155 3.08 1.75 2.70
C ILE A 155 3.10 3.18 3.24
N HIS A 156 2.83 4.18 2.41
CA HIS A 156 2.76 5.59 2.76
C HIS A 156 1.36 6.16 2.54
N PHE A 157 1.07 7.22 3.29
CA PHE A 157 -0.09 8.11 3.13
C PHE A 157 0.38 9.56 3.27
#